data_AF-A0A6C0B6T2-F1
#
_entry.id   AF-A0A6C0B6T2-F1
#
_cell.length_a   1.000
_cell.length_b   1.000
_cell.length_c   1.000
_cell.angle_alpha   90.00
_cell.angle_beta   90.00
_cell.angle_gamma   90.00
#
_symmetry.space_group_name_H-M   'P 1'
#
loop_
_entity.id
_entity.type
_entity.pdbx_description
1 polymer ?
#
loop_
_entity_poly.entity_id
_entity_poly.type
_entity_poly.pdbx_seq_one_letter_code
_entity_poly.pdbx_strand_id
1 'polypeptide(L)'
;MSGVMDNLFGPLGREYCIWFYFLSVLAFISLLLFFIPALWRGISTKKDIWYFLGVLAVAFMYGLTYFQNRLLYSMCSGTMK
;
A
#
# COMPACT_ATOMS: atom_id res chain seq x y z
N MET A 1 26.33 -3.59 14.91
CA MET A 1 25.26 -2.85 14.18
C MET A 1 24.98 -3.40 12.78
N SER A 2 25.65 -4.46 12.32
CA SER A 2 25.40 -5.13 11.03
C SER A 2 24.39 -6.29 11.11
N GLY A 3 24.36 -7.04 12.22
CA GLY A 3 23.53 -8.25 12.32
C GLY A 3 22.01 -8.04 12.36
N VAL A 4 21.50 -6.87 12.79
CA VAL A 4 20.03 -6.64 12.86
C VAL A 4 19.48 -6.28 11.48
N MET A 5 20.20 -5.45 10.71
CA MET A 5 19.79 -5.10 9.34
C MET A 5 19.81 -6.31 8.41
N ASP A 6 20.82 -7.18 8.51
CA ASP A 6 20.89 -8.40 7.69
C ASP A 6 19.82 -9.45 8.03
N ASN A 7 19.34 -9.50 9.28
CA ASN A 7 18.24 -10.42 9.65
C ASN A 7 16.86 -9.83 9.36
N LEU A 8 16.70 -8.50 9.37
CA LEU A 8 15.42 -7.83 9.13
C LEU A 8 15.19 -7.48 7.65
N PHE A 9 16.27 -7.18 6.92
CA PHE A 9 16.27 -6.87 5.48
C PHE A 9 17.03 -7.92 4.64
N GLY A 10 17.40 -9.05 5.24
CA GLY A 10 17.98 -10.18 4.54
C GLY A 10 17.02 -10.75 3.49
N PRO A 11 17.54 -11.57 2.56
CA PRO A 11 16.75 -12.14 1.47
C PRO A 11 15.58 -12.95 2.02
N LEU A 12 14.37 -12.41 1.84
CA LEU A 12 13.13 -13.02 2.31
C LEU A 12 12.83 -14.26 1.46
N GLY A 13 12.53 -15.39 2.12
CA GLY A 13 12.25 -16.67 1.46
C GLY A 13 11.05 -16.61 0.49
N ARG A 14 10.98 -17.58 -0.44
CA ARG A 14 9.92 -17.67 -1.48
C ARG A 14 8.50 -17.59 -0.92
N GLU A 15 8.28 -18.14 0.26
CA GLU A 15 6.99 -18.17 0.93
C GLU A 15 6.41 -16.76 1.20
N TYR A 16 7.26 -15.75 1.37
CA TYR A 16 6.83 -14.37 1.63
C TYR A 16 6.38 -13.63 0.37
N CYS A 17 6.65 -14.16 -0.83
CA CYS A 17 6.15 -13.60 -2.09
C CYS A 17 4.61 -13.55 -2.10
N ILE A 18 3.97 -14.63 -1.64
CA ILE A 18 2.51 -14.74 -1.58
C ILE A 18 1.94 -13.76 -0.53
N TRP A 19 2.66 -13.56 0.57
CA TRP A 19 2.31 -12.56 1.57
C TRP A 19 2.34 -11.14 1.00
N PHE A 20 3.38 -10.76 0.25
CA PHE A 20 3.41 -9.44 -0.40
C PHE A 20 2.25 -9.22 -1.37
N TYR A 21 1.86 -10.27 -2.10
CA TYR A 21 0.67 -10.22 -2.95
C TYR A 21 -0.60 -10.00 -2.10
N PHE A 22 -0.78 -10.77 -1.03
CA PHE A 22 -1.91 -10.61 -0.12
C PHE A 22 -1.98 -9.21 0.50
N LEU A 23 -0.84 -8.68 0.95
CA LEU A 23 -0.70 -7.31 1.47
C LEU A 23 -1.02 -6.26 0.40
N SER A 24 -0.66 -6.48 -0.86
CA SER A 24 -1.03 -5.57 -1.96
C SER A 24 -2.55 -5.54 -2.16
N VAL A 25 -3.21 -6.70 -2.16
CA VAL A 25 -4.66 -6.80 -2.32
C VAL A 25 -5.37 -6.15 -1.13
N LEU A 26 -4.88 -6.40 0.09
CA LEU A 26 -5.41 -5.78 1.30
C LEU A 26 -5.28 -4.25 1.28
N ALA A 27 -4.13 -3.72 0.87
CA ALA A 27 -3.89 -2.28 0.73
C ALA A 27 -4.81 -1.65 -0.33
N PHE A 28 -5.10 -2.38 -1.40
CA PHE A 28 -6.03 -1.92 -2.44
C PHE A 28 -7.48 -1.89 -1.95
N ILE A 29 -7.91 -2.93 -1.22
CA ILE A 29 -9.25 -2.99 -0.62
C ILE A 29 -9.41 -1.88 0.42
N SER A 30 -8.41 -1.64 1.28
CA SER A 30 -8.45 -0.57 2.27
C SER A 30 -8.50 0.81 1.59
N LEU A 31 -7.75 1.02 0.50
CA LEU A 31 -7.86 2.23 -0.31
C LEU A 31 -9.31 2.47 -0.74
N LEU A 32 -9.96 1.48 -1.35
CA LEU A 32 -11.36 1.61 -1.78
C LEU A 32 -12.30 1.88 -0.61
N LEU A 33 -12.12 1.15 0.50
CA LEU A 33 -12.95 1.26 1.69
C LEU A 33 -12.84 2.64 2.35
N PHE A 34 -11.69 3.30 2.30
CA PHE A 34 -11.52 4.65 2.81
C PHE A 34 -11.89 5.73 1.78
N PHE A 35 -11.57 5.52 0.51
CA PHE A 35 -11.71 6.53 -0.55
C PHE A 35 -13.17 6.75 -0.96
N ILE A 36 -13.96 5.68 -1.11
CA ILE A 36 -15.38 5.75 -1.51
C ILE A 36 -16.22 6.55 -0.50
N PRO A 37 -16.23 6.24 0.81
CA PRO A 37 -17.01 7.01 1.78
C PRO A 37 -16.43 8.41 2.04
N ALA A 38 -15.13 8.62 1.83
CA ALA A 38 -14.52 9.95 1.91
C ALA A 38 -15.00 10.85 0.77
N LEU A 39 -15.06 10.34 -0.46
CA LEU A 39 -15.64 11.04 -1.60
C LEU A 39 -17.13 11.31 -1.40
N TRP A 40 -17.89 10.30 -0.96
CA TRP A 40 -19.34 10.44 -0.80
C TRP A 40 -19.70 11.47 0.27
N ARG A 41 -18.98 11.48 1.41
CA ARG A 41 -19.13 12.52 2.45
C ARG A 41 -18.59 13.88 2.01
N GLY A 42 -17.50 13.92 1.25
CA GLY A 42 -16.92 15.16 0.72
C GLY A 42 -17.89 15.92 -0.20
N ILE A 43 -18.55 15.20 -1.10
CA ILE A 43 -19.52 15.76 -2.04
C ILE A 43 -20.83 16.14 -1.32
N SER A 44 -21.34 15.29 -0.43
CA SER A 44 -22.62 15.52 0.25
C SER A 44 -22.60 16.71 1.21
N THR A 45 -21.46 17.00 1.82
CA THR A 45 -21.33 18.08 2.82
C THR A 45 -20.72 19.36 2.26
N LYS A 46 -20.36 19.43 0.95
CA LYS A 46 -19.66 20.58 0.34
C LYS A 46 -18.52 21.11 1.23
N LYS A 47 -17.61 20.22 1.64
CA LYS A 47 -16.50 20.59 2.52
C LYS A 47 -15.44 21.42 1.81
N ASP A 48 -14.69 22.19 2.60
CA ASP A 48 -13.55 22.98 2.15
C ASP A 48 -12.49 22.16 1.41
N ILE A 49 -11.74 22.84 0.55
CA ILE A 49 -10.60 22.30 -0.22
C ILE A 49 -9.60 21.55 0.67
N TRP A 50 -9.41 21.99 1.92
CA TRP A 50 -8.54 21.33 2.90
C TRP A 50 -8.96 19.89 3.21
N TYR A 51 -10.26 19.59 3.20
CA TYR A 51 -10.75 18.22 3.38
C TYR A 51 -10.39 17.33 2.17
N PHE A 52 -10.57 17.84 0.95
CA PHE A 52 -10.19 17.11 -0.26
C PHE A 52 -8.69 16.86 -0.33
N LEU A 53 -7.86 17.82 0.09
CA LEU A 53 -6.41 17.65 0.15
C LEU A 53 -6.01 16.53 1.13
N GLY A 54 -6.68 16.44 2.29
CA GLY A 54 -6.48 15.35 3.25
C GLY A 54 -6.89 13.98 2.68
N VAL A 55 -8.04 13.90 2.01
CA VAL A 55 -8.50 12.67 1.35
C VAL A 55 -7.53 12.24 0.24
N LEU A 56 -7.02 13.19 -0.55
CA LEU A 56 -6.02 12.93 -1.59
C LEU A 56 -4.70 12.42 -0.98
N ALA A 57 -4.22 13.02 0.11
CA ALA A 57 -2.99 12.58 0.78
C ALA A 57 -3.13 11.15 1.32
N VAL A 58 -4.27 10.81 1.92
CA VAL A 58 -4.54 9.44 2.39
C VAL A 58 -4.60 8.46 1.23
N ALA A 59 -5.31 8.81 0.15
CA ALA A 59 -5.35 7.99 -1.06
C ALA A 59 -3.96 7.78 -1.68
N PHE A 60 -3.14 8.82 -1.67
CA PHE A 60 -1.77 8.76 -2.16
C PHE A 60 -0.91 7.82 -1.30
N MET A 61 -1.00 7.89 0.03
CA MET A 61 -0.29 6.97 0.92
C MET A 61 -0.70 5.51 0.70
N TYR A 62 -2.01 5.20 0.67
CA TYR A 62 -2.47 3.84 0.39
C TYR A 62 -2.08 3.38 -1.03
N GLY A 63 -2.08 4.29 -2.01
CA GLY A 63 -1.61 4.03 -3.36
C GLY A 63 -0.12 3.69 -3.42
N LEU A 64 0.72 4.41 -2.67
CA LEU A 64 2.14 4.10 -2.52
C LEU A 64 2.35 2.75 -1.84
N THR A 65 1.59 2.42 -0.79
CA THR A 65 1.67 1.10 -0.14
C THR A 65 1.31 -0.03 -1.09
N TYR A 66 0.25 0.13 -1.89
CA TYR A 66 -0.09 -0.83 -2.95
C TYR A 66 1.04 -0.96 -3.98
N PHE A 67 1.58 0.17 -4.45
CA PHE A 67 2.65 0.20 -5.43
C PHE A 67 3.93 -0.46 -4.92
N GLN A 68 4.31 -0.18 -3.68
CA GLN A 68 5.45 -0.80 -3.01
C GLN A 68 5.25 -2.32 -2.88
N ASN A 69 4.10 -2.78 -2.38
CA ASN A 69 3.82 -4.23 -2.27
C ASN A 69 3.81 -4.94 -3.63
N ARG A 70 3.32 -4.29 -4.69
CA ARG A 70 3.35 -4.84 -6.06
C ARG A 70 4.76 -4.89 -6.63
N LEU A 71 5.59 -3.87 -6.36
CA LEU A 71 7.00 -3.85 -6.72
C LEU A 71 7.75 -5.02 -6.05
N LEU A 72 7.57 -5.20 -4.74
CA LEU A 72 8.18 -6.32 -4.01
C LEU A 72 7.75 -7.67 -4.58
N TYR A 73 6.46 -7.85 -4.87
CA TYR A 73 5.97 -9.07 -5.52
C TYR A 73 6.60 -9.30 -6.89
N SER A 74 6.72 -8.26 -7.72
CA SER A 74 7.33 -8.35 -9.04
C SER A 74 8.83 -8.67 -8.98
N MET A 75 9.57 -8.13 -8.02
CA MET A 75 10.99 -8.45 -7.85
C MET A 75 11.19 -9.87 -7.32
N CYS A 76 10.36 -10.29 -6.36
CA CYS A 76 10.41 -11.64 -5.80
C CYS A 76 10.05 -12.73 -6.85
N SER A 77 9.06 -12.47 -7.72
CA SER A 77 8.73 -13.38 -8.83
C SER A 77 9.67 -13.27 -10.03
N GLY A 78 10.30 -12.11 -10.26
CA GLY A 78 11.22 -11.85 -11.37
C GLY A 78 12.65 -12.36 -11.14
N THR A 79 13.17 -12.24 -9.92
CA THR A 79 14.53 -12.66 -9.56
C THR A 79 14.67 -14.19 -9.44
N MET A 80 13.56 -14.92 -9.39
CA MET A 80 13.57 -16.38 -9.21
C MET A 80 13.12 -17.15 -10.46
N LYS A 81 13.63 -16.71 -11.62
CA LYS A 81 13.72 -17.52 -12.84
C LYS A 81 15.10 -18.17 -12.92
#